data_AF-A0A5S3WKJ0-F1
#
_entry.id   AF-A0A5S3WKJ0-F1
#
_cell.length_a   1.000
_cell.length_b   1.000
_cell.length_c   1.000
_cell.angle_alpha   90.00
_cell.angle_beta   90.00
_cell.angle_gamma   90.00
#
_symmetry.space_group_name_H-M   'P 1'
#
loop_
_entity.id
_entity.type
_entity.pdbx_description
1 polymer ?
#
loop_
_entity_poly.entity_id
_entity_poly.type
_entity_poly.pdbx_seq_one_letter_code
_entity_poly.pdbx_strand_id
1 'polypeptide(L)'
;MHFVAVRHIPPTQPINVGLLQINIDPYASRLLILDRHTNKLIAALKPNGARVRRFMPAQYTIDPKLMVIMLDDTKVYNAAIVDHVQAQIVDLVTLDSSALI
;
A
#
# COMPACT_ATOMS: atom_id res chain seq x y z
N MET A 1 -4.91 -24.05 -34.55
CA MET A 1 -4.08 -23.91 -33.34
C MET A 1 -4.99 -23.44 -32.21
N HIS A 2 -5.14 -24.20 -31.13
CA HIS A 2 -5.98 -23.85 -30.00
C HIS A 2 -5.12 -23.22 -28.91
N PHE A 3 -5.37 -21.96 -28.57
CA PHE A 3 -4.76 -21.31 -27.42
C PHE A 3 -5.60 -21.67 -26.19
N VAL A 4 -5.08 -22.55 -25.33
CA VAL A 4 -5.67 -22.80 -24.03
C VAL A 4 -5.16 -21.75 -23.06
N ALA A 5 -6.00 -20.76 -22.75
CA ALA A 5 -5.73 -19.80 -21.69
C ALA A 5 -5.93 -20.51 -20.34
N VAL A 6 -4.86 -21.07 -19.77
CA VAL A 6 -4.92 -21.64 -18.43
C VAL A 6 -5.02 -20.49 -17.41
N ARG A 7 -6.23 -20.23 -16.93
CA ARG A 7 -6.45 -19.39 -15.74
C ARG A 7 -6.45 -20.30 -14.51
N HIS A 8 -5.79 -19.87 -13.42
CA HIS A 8 -5.72 -20.55 -12.11
C HIS A 8 -4.70 -21.69 -11.97
N ILE A 9 -3.43 -21.46 -12.33
CA ILE A 9 -2.36 -22.28 -11.75
C ILE A 9 -2.02 -21.67 -10.39
N PRO A 10 -2.30 -22.36 -9.27
CA PRO A 10 -1.86 -21.88 -7.97
C PRO A 10 -0.32 -21.86 -7.95
N PRO A 11 0.31 -20.74 -7.59
CA PRO A 11 1.77 -20.66 -7.53
C PRO A 11 2.30 -21.69 -6.52
N THR A 12 3.30 -22.46 -6.93
CA THR A 12 3.95 -23.50 -6.12
C THR A 12 5.07 -22.96 -5.24
N GLN A 13 5.38 -21.65 -5.34
CA GLN A 13 6.39 -20.96 -4.57
C GLN A 13 5.79 -19.70 -3.91
N PRO A 14 6.26 -19.32 -2.70
CA PRO A 14 5.85 -18.07 -2.06
C PRO A 14 6.14 -16.86 -2.95
N ILE A 15 5.21 -15.92 -3.00
CA ILE A 15 5.38 -14.66 -3.73
C ILE A 15 5.46 -13.54 -2.69
N ASN A 16 6.68 -13.23 -2.27
CA ASN A 16 6.93 -12.20 -1.28
C ASN A 16 6.67 -10.81 -1.87
N VAL A 17 5.72 -10.09 -1.27
CA VAL A 17 5.37 -8.71 -1.61
C VAL A 17 5.33 -7.85 -0.36
N GLY A 18 5.42 -6.53 -0.53
CA GLY A 18 5.15 -5.60 0.56
C GLY A 18 3.66 -5.36 0.70
N LEU A 19 3.16 -5.31 1.93
CA LEU A 19 1.84 -4.82 2.27
C LEU A 19 1.98 -3.56 3.10
N LEU A 20 1.45 -2.46 2.56
CA LEU A 20 1.33 -1.20 3.28
C LEU A 20 -0.09 -1.09 3.84
N GLN A 21 -0.21 -0.97 5.16
CA GLN A 21 -1.47 -0.71 5.85
C GLN A 21 -1.38 0.63 6.58
N ILE A 22 -2.30 1.53 6.25
CA ILE A 22 -2.32 2.88 6.77
C ILE A 22 -3.68 3.09 7.46
N ASN A 23 -3.65 3.46 8.75
CA ASN A 23 -4.83 3.97 9.43
C ASN A 23 -5.00 5.43 9.04
N ILE A 24 -6.18 5.79 8.53
CA ILE A 24 -6.45 7.10 7.96
C ILE A 24 -7.24 7.94 8.96
N ASP A 25 -6.86 9.21 9.07
CA ASP A 25 -7.64 10.22 9.78
C ASP A 25 -9.04 10.35 9.15
N PRO A 26 -10.14 10.33 9.93
CA PRO A 26 -11.51 10.47 9.41
C PRO A 26 -11.74 11.72 8.55
N TYR A 27 -10.98 12.80 8.76
CA TYR A 27 -11.07 14.06 8.04
C TYR A 27 -10.13 14.13 6.82
N ALA A 28 -9.26 13.14 6.62
CA ALA A 28 -8.36 13.11 5.46
C ALA A 28 -9.15 12.96 4.15
N SER A 29 -8.98 13.92 3.25
CA SER A 29 -9.60 13.93 1.93
C SER A 29 -8.74 13.22 0.88
N ARG A 30 -7.41 13.23 1.04
CA ARG A 30 -6.45 12.60 0.11
C ARG A 30 -5.31 11.94 0.85
N LEU A 31 -4.79 10.87 0.26
CA LEU A 31 -3.62 10.15 0.70
C LEU A 31 -2.60 10.10 -0.43
N LEU A 32 -1.40 10.60 -0.19
CA LEU A 32 -0.25 10.47 -1.09
C LEU A 32 0.76 9.51 -0.48
N ILE A 33 1.26 8.60 -1.32
CA ILE A 33 2.34 7.68 -0.97
C ILE A 33 3.49 7.99 -1.92
N LEU A 34 4.65 8.30 -1.35
CA LEU A 34 5.83 8.75 -2.05
C LEU A 34 7.01 7.85 -1.70
N ASP A 35 7.94 7.70 -2.64
CA ASP A 35 9.29 7.26 -2.32
C ASP A 35 10.05 8.47 -1.75
N ARG A 36 10.55 8.36 -0.53
CA ARG A 36 11.11 9.49 0.22
C ARG A 36 12.46 9.98 -0.30
N HIS A 37 13.21 9.14 -1.01
CA HIS A 37 14.53 9.49 -1.51
C HIS A 37 14.44 10.14 -2.89
N THR A 38 13.52 9.65 -3.71
CA THR A 38 13.34 10.12 -5.09
C THR A 38 12.22 11.15 -5.23
N ASN A 39 11.41 11.36 -4.20
CA ASN A 39 10.17 12.14 -4.22
C ASN A 39 9.16 11.65 -5.28
N LYS A 40 9.32 10.42 -5.76
CA LYS A 40 8.44 9.84 -6.78
C LYS A 40 7.08 9.53 -6.16
N LEU A 41 6.02 10.03 -6.77
CA LEU A 41 4.65 9.66 -6.41
C LEU A 41 4.39 8.19 -6.78
N ILE A 42 4.19 7.36 -5.76
CA ILE A 42 3.84 5.94 -5.90
C ILE A 42 2.33 5.80 -6.05
N ALA A 43 1.56 6.55 -5.27
CA ALA A 43 0.12 6.53 -5.31
C ALA A 43 -0.50 7.84 -4.80
N ALA A 44 -1.60 8.24 -5.42
CA ALA A 44 -2.53 9.23 -4.89
C ALA A 44 -3.91 8.58 -4.82
N LEU A 45 -4.52 8.59 -3.63
CA LEU A 45 -5.76 7.88 -3.33
C LEU A 45 -6.71 8.79 -2.57
N LYS A 46 -8.00 8.63 -2.79
CA LYS A 46 -9.04 9.16 -1.91
C LYS A 46 -9.36 8.09 -0.86
N PRO A 47 -9.20 8.35 0.45
CA PRO A 47 -9.59 7.41 1.47
C PRO A 47 -11.08 7.05 1.34
N ASN A 48 -11.39 5.76 1.46
CA ASN A 48 -12.77 5.24 1.41
C ASN A 48 -13.18 4.55 2.73
N GLY A 49 -12.39 4.75 3.79
CA GLY A 49 -12.62 4.18 5.11
C GLY A 49 -11.45 4.50 6.05
N ALA A 50 -11.51 3.98 7.27
CA ALA A 50 -10.50 4.22 8.32
C ALA A 50 -9.15 3.54 8.03
N ARG A 51 -9.08 2.63 7.04
CA ARG A 51 -7.86 1.91 6.67
C ARG A 51 -7.72 1.84 5.17
N VAL A 52 -6.51 2.11 4.68
CA VAL A 52 -6.11 1.87 3.30
C VAL A 52 -5.03 0.80 3.29
N ARG A 53 -5.18 -0.17 2.39
CA ARG A 53 -4.19 -1.21 2.16
C ARG A 53 -3.72 -1.18 0.72
N ARG A 54 -2.42 -1.43 0.52
CA ARG A 54 -1.85 -1.48 -0.82
C ARG A 54 -0.64 -2.39 -0.87
N PHE A 55 -0.59 -3.23 -1.91
CA PHE A 55 0.61 -3.99 -2.22
C PHE A 55 1.70 -3.09 -2.79
N MET A 56 2.94 -3.37 -2.36
CA MET A 56 4.14 -2.64 -2.70
C MET A 56 5.21 -3.59 -3.23
N PRO A 57 6.09 -3.12 -4.12
CA PRO A 57 7.31 -3.86 -4.46
C PRO A 57 8.11 -4.22 -3.21
N ALA A 58 8.69 -5.43 -3.20
CA ALA A 58 9.44 -5.96 -2.06
C ALA A 58 10.61 -5.06 -1.60
N GLN A 59 11.15 -4.20 -2.49
CA GLN A 59 12.19 -3.23 -2.09
C GLN A 59 11.77 -2.29 -0.95
N TYR A 60 10.47 -2.03 -0.79
CA TYR A 60 9.93 -1.18 0.28
C TYR A 60 9.69 -1.94 1.60
N THR A 61 10.00 -3.24 1.65
CA THR A 61 9.96 -4.04 2.89
C THR A 61 11.32 -4.18 3.54
N ILE A 62 12.40 -3.86 2.82
CA ILE A 62 13.78 -3.98 3.31
C ILE A 62 14.16 -2.73 4.12
N ASP A 63 13.89 -1.56 3.55
CA ASP A 63 14.24 -0.26 4.12
C ASP A 63 12.99 0.63 4.23
N PRO A 64 12.92 1.52 5.24
CA PRO A 64 11.84 2.50 5.41
C PRO A 64 11.94 3.64 4.39
N LYS A 65 11.64 3.33 3.12
CA LYS A 65 11.77 4.24 1.96
C LYS A 65 10.48 4.96 1.59
N LEU A 66 9.38 4.69 2.29
CA LEU A 66 8.08 5.31 1.99
C LEU A 66 7.85 6.54 2.86
N MET A 67 7.15 7.50 2.28
CA MET A 67 6.55 8.63 2.99
C MET A 67 5.07 8.66 2.65
N VAL A 68 4.24 8.87 3.68
CA VAL A 68 2.79 8.93 3.56
C VAL A 68 2.32 10.31 3.98
N ILE A 69 1.53 10.96 3.13
CA ILE A 69 0.99 12.30 3.39
C ILE A 69 -0.54 12.22 3.32
N MET A 70 -1.19 12.68 4.38
CA MET A 70 -2.64 12.86 4.42
C MET A 70 -2.95 14.35 4.28
N LEU A 71 -3.83 14.68 3.34
CA LEU A 71 -4.26 16.04 3.06
C LEU A 71 -5.75 16.18 3.33
N ASP A 72 -6.12 17.36 3.83
CA ASP A 72 -7.51 17.79 4.01
C ASP A 72 -7.83 18.90 3.01
N ASP A 73 -8.85 18.68 2.17
CA ASP A 73 -9.29 19.65 1.16
C ASP A 73 -10.15 20.77 1.80
N THR A 74 -10.61 20.61 3.05
CA THR A 74 -11.49 21.58 3.74
C THR A 74 -10.74 22.77 4.35
N LYS A 75 -9.40 22.74 4.36
CA LYS A 75 -8.51 23.75 4.97
C LYS A 75 -8.72 23.94 6.48
N VAL A 76 -9.44 23.02 7.12
CA VAL A 76 -9.70 23.07 8.57
C VAL A 76 -8.52 22.46 9.31
N TYR A 77 -7.97 21.36 8.78
CA TYR A 77 -6.85 20.66 9.37
C TYR A 77 -5.58 20.78 8.52
N ASN A 78 -4.44 20.76 9.21
CA ASN A 78 -3.13 20.70 8.55
C ASN A 78 -2.89 19.31 7.94
N ALA A 79 -2.00 19.25 6.96
CA ALA A 79 -1.51 17.98 6.43
C ALA A 79 -0.79 17.18 7.51
N ALA A 80 -1.05 15.87 7.57
CA ALA A 80 -0.30 14.94 8.41
C ALA A 80 0.69 14.17 7.54
N ILE A 81 1.96 14.14 7.97
CA ILE A 81 3.04 13.46 7.24
C ILE A 81 3.63 12.40 8.16
N VAL A 82 3.72 11.18 7.65
CA VAL A 82 4.41 10.06 8.28
C VAL A 82 5.56 9.66 7.36
N ASP A 83 6.79 9.93 7.81
CA ASP A 83 8.02 9.58 7.09
C ASP A 83 8.61 8.27 7.64
N HIS A 84 9.62 7.72 6.95
CA HIS A 84 10.28 6.45 7.29
C HIS A 84 9.29 5.27 7.40
N VAL A 85 8.31 5.22 6.52
CA VAL A 85 7.34 4.13 6.47
C VAL A 85 7.96 2.93 5.75
N GLN A 86 7.75 1.75 6.31
CA GLN A 86 8.20 0.47 5.77
C GLN A 86 6.98 -0.42 5.52
N ALA A 87 6.95 -1.09 4.37
CA ALA A 87 5.92 -2.08 4.09
C ALA A 87 6.21 -3.39 4.83
N GLN A 88 5.17 -4.06 5.30
CA GLN A 88 5.31 -5.38 5.90
C GLN A 88 5.55 -6.42 4.80
N ILE A 89 6.51 -7.34 4.97
CA ILE A 89 6.65 -8.47 4.07
C ILE A 89 5.49 -9.46 4.28
N VAL A 90 4.82 -9.83 3.20
CA VAL A 90 3.75 -10.84 3.21
C VAL A 90 3.93 -11.78 2.01
N ASP A 91 3.53 -13.04 2.18
CA ASP A 91 3.44 -13.99 1.07
C ASP A 91 2.05 -13.89 0.45
N LEU A 92 1.97 -13.46 -0.81
CA LEU A 92 0.71 -13.29 -1.54
C LEU A 92 -0.09 -14.59 -1.66
N VAL A 93 0.56 -15.75 -1.61
CA VAL A 93 -0.06 -17.06 -1.80
C VAL A 93 -0.77 -17.55 -0.54
N THR A 94 -0.15 -17.30 0.62
CA THR A 94 -0.62 -17.80 1.92
C THR A 94 -1.27 -16.71 2.77
N LEU A 95 -1.35 -15.47 2.28
CA LEU A 95 -2.00 -14.35 2.96
C LEU A 95 -3.47 -14.68 3.23
N ASP A 96 -3.77 -14.94 4.50
CA ASP A 96 -5.15 -15.13 4.93
C ASP A 96 -5.90 -13.79 4.86
N SER A 97 -6.90 -13.72 3.98
CA SER A 97 -7.77 -12.55 3.85
C SER A 97 -8.56 -12.23 5.11
N SER A 98 -8.76 -13.20 6.02
CA SER A 98 -9.47 -13.00 7.29
C SER A 98 -8.63 -12.26 8.34
N ALA A 99 -7.29 -12.39 8.28
CA ALA A 99 -6.36 -11.59 9.07
C ALA A 99 -6.32 -10.11 8.61
N LEU A 100 -7.00 -9.80 7.51
CA LEU A 100 -7.14 -8.47 6.95
C LEU A 100 -8.53 -7.87 7.23
N ILE A 101 -9.31 -8.34 8.20
CA ILE A 101 -10.59 -7.70 8.55
C ILE A 101 -10.38 -6.77 9.75
#